data_AF-A0A244EW12-F1
#
_entry.id   AF-A0A244EW12-F1
#
_cell.length_a   1.000
_cell.length_b   1.000
_cell.length_c   1.000
_cell.angle_alpha   90.00
_cell.angle_beta   90.00
_cell.angle_gamma   90.00
#
_symmetry.space_group_name_H-M   'P 1'
#
loop_
_entity.id
_entity.type
_entity.pdbx_description
1 polymer ?
#
loop_
_entity_poly.entity_id
_entity_poly.type
_entity_poly.pdbx_seq_one_letter_code
_entity_poly.pdbx_strand_id
1 'polypeptide(L)'
;MTMIWTPEGFDDWQRHFPDTVFRRPADGLDWTGLFLKGWQTASLGLPKDTLVVLVAGLYSEFILYCNRACARSLKSEGYEVLRMPVRSSRGVIAQGEHIAKVLGTRLKPRQRFVVLAHSKGSLDTLAALSQHHDLLDACDGIALVQPPVGPSPIINDLLGCSAREAGPGYRMDAFRQALVNSAPLAEGTRDISSRRDPRVAEMLSALPASLHCLHVVSWSAVRRSRFDTHHQRLNALRPGHAHDGQFYMQDLSLPGIPQVCLPDLDHGQPILGGAGFDPARFWRTLLEILHQTRPVRADHTR
;
A
#
# COMPACT_ATOMS: atom_id res chain seq x y z
N MET A 1 -3.56 3.66 -29.69
CA MET A 1 -4.19 2.58 -28.92
C MET A 1 -3.58 2.57 -27.53
N THR A 2 -4.39 2.72 -26.49
CA THR A 2 -3.91 2.62 -25.10
C THR A 2 -3.71 1.14 -24.80
N MET A 3 -2.48 0.69 -24.51
CA MET A 3 -2.26 -0.69 -24.06
C MET A 3 -2.99 -0.90 -22.74
N ILE A 4 -3.71 -2.03 -22.63
CA ILE A 4 -4.35 -2.48 -21.40
C ILE A 4 -3.25 -3.07 -20.52
N TRP A 5 -3.19 -2.68 -19.24
CA TRP A 5 -2.24 -3.27 -18.30
C TRP A 5 -2.62 -4.70 -17.96
N THR A 6 -1.63 -5.57 -17.80
CA THR A 6 -1.78 -6.98 -17.46
C THR A 6 -0.85 -7.34 -16.28
N PRO A 7 -1.27 -8.22 -15.35
CA PRO A 7 -0.45 -8.58 -14.18
C PRO A 7 0.69 -9.55 -14.47
N GLU A 8 0.79 -10.12 -15.67
CA GLU A 8 1.83 -11.04 -16.10
C GLU A 8 3.15 -10.32 -16.41
N GLY A 9 4.28 -11.01 -16.19
CA GLY A 9 5.61 -10.51 -16.57
C GLY A 9 6.39 -9.83 -15.44
N PHE A 10 6.14 -10.18 -14.17
CA PHE A 10 6.86 -9.56 -13.04
C PHE A 10 8.38 -9.57 -13.23
N ASP A 11 8.98 -10.66 -13.70
CA ASP A 11 10.45 -10.79 -13.81
C ASP A 11 11.07 -9.94 -14.94
N ASP A 12 10.26 -9.28 -15.79
CA ASP A 12 10.78 -8.37 -16.82
C ASP A 12 11.54 -7.17 -16.23
N TRP A 13 11.43 -6.90 -14.92
CA TRP A 13 12.27 -5.91 -14.25
C TRP A 13 13.76 -6.18 -14.47
N GLN A 14 14.19 -7.44 -14.63
CA GLN A 14 15.61 -7.79 -14.81
C GLN A 14 16.21 -7.14 -16.06
N ARG A 15 15.39 -6.93 -17.10
CA ARG A 15 15.82 -6.27 -18.34
C ARG A 15 15.93 -4.76 -18.17
N HIS A 16 15.06 -4.17 -17.37
CA HIS A 16 14.99 -2.73 -17.15
C HIS A 16 15.91 -2.24 -16.03
N PHE A 17 16.16 -3.12 -15.05
CA PHE A 17 16.78 -2.81 -13.77
C PHE A 17 17.73 -3.95 -13.33
N PRO A 18 18.82 -4.19 -14.07
CA PRO A 18 19.70 -5.35 -13.87
C PRO A 18 20.42 -5.38 -12.52
N ASP A 19 20.54 -4.24 -11.84
CA ASP A 19 21.24 -4.13 -10.55
C ASP A 19 20.32 -4.38 -9.36
N THR A 20 19.03 -4.65 -9.60
CA THR A 20 18.06 -4.88 -8.54
C THR A 20 18.34 -6.22 -7.84
N VAL A 21 18.64 -6.15 -6.55
CA VAL A 21 18.71 -7.33 -5.69
C VAL A 21 17.33 -7.58 -5.08
N PHE A 22 16.56 -8.44 -5.74
CA PHE A 22 15.25 -8.86 -5.24
C PHE A 22 15.19 -10.38 -5.15
N ARG A 23 14.82 -10.88 -3.97
CA ARG A 23 14.58 -12.29 -3.74
C ARG A 23 13.08 -12.52 -3.74
N ARG A 24 12.62 -13.43 -4.60
CA ARG A 24 11.23 -13.89 -4.55
C ARG A 24 10.93 -14.51 -3.18
N PRO A 25 9.69 -14.36 -2.69
CA PRO A 25 9.25 -15.02 -1.46
C PRO A 25 9.34 -16.54 -1.66
N ALA A 26 9.41 -17.30 -0.56
CA ALA A 26 9.34 -18.76 -0.62
C ALA A 26 8.00 -19.20 -1.23
N ASP A 27 7.92 -20.38 -1.84
CA ASP A 27 6.76 -20.84 -2.63
C ASP A 27 5.41 -20.76 -1.88
N GLY A 28 5.39 -21.00 -0.56
CA GLY A 28 4.17 -20.87 0.26
C GLY A 28 3.73 -19.41 0.55
N LEU A 29 4.59 -18.45 0.26
CA LEU A 29 4.38 -17.02 0.44
C LEU A 29 4.28 -16.27 -0.90
N ASP A 30 4.57 -16.89 -2.06
CA ASP A 30 4.32 -16.26 -3.37
C ASP A 30 2.86 -16.47 -3.80
N TRP A 31 2.02 -15.47 -3.61
CA TRP A 31 0.61 -15.50 -4.00
C TRP A 31 0.35 -14.85 -5.37
N THR A 32 1.41 -14.57 -6.15
CA THR A 32 1.27 -13.99 -7.50
C THR A 32 0.40 -14.87 -8.39
N GLY A 33 0.56 -16.20 -8.35
CA GLY A 33 -0.28 -17.13 -9.11
C GLY A 33 -1.77 -17.06 -8.75
N LEU A 34 -2.10 -16.88 -7.46
CA LEU A 34 -3.48 -16.68 -7.01
C LEU A 34 -4.05 -15.37 -7.55
N PHE A 35 -3.25 -14.30 -7.55
CA PHE A 35 -3.64 -13.03 -8.15
C PHE A 35 -3.92 -13.16 -9.65
N LEU A 36 -3.04 -13.80 -10.42
CA LEU A 36 -3.23 -14.00 -11.86
C LEU A 36 -4.54 -14.77 -12.15
N LYS A 37 -4.80 -15.83 -11.39
CA LYS A 37 -6.03 -16.61 -11.51
C LYS A 37 -7.27 -15.77 -11.15
N GLY A 38 -7.24 -15.07 -10.02
CA GLY A 38 -8.34 -14.21 -9.56
C GLY A 38 -8.58 -13.01 -10.48
N TRP A 39 -7.54 -12.50 -11.13
CA TRP A 39 -7.65 -11.47 -12.15
C TRP A 39 -8.52 -11.98 -13.31
N GLN A 40 -8.31 -13.22 -13.77
CA GLN A 40 -9.02 -13.81 -14.91
C GLN A 40 -10.49 -14.17 -14.63
N THR A 41 -10.85 -14.56 -13.40
CA THR A 41 -12.18 -15.13 -13.09
C THR A 41 -13.26 -14.12 -12.66
N ALA A 42 -12.88 -12.90 -12.27
CA ALA A 42 -13.79 -11.76 -12.01
C ALA A 42 -14.99 -12.01 -11.06
N SER A 43 -14.88 -12.94 -10.11
CA SER A 43 -15.87 -13.17 -9.05
C SER A 43 -15.38 -12.65 -7.70
N LEU A 44 -16.26 -12.02 -6.92
CA LEU A 44 -15.99 -11.63 -5.54
C LEU A 44 -16.95 -12.38 -4.61
N GLY A 45 -16.41 -13.32 -3.82
CA GLY A 45 -17.14 -14.17 -2.87
C GLY A 45 -17.30 -13.56 -1.46
N LEU A 46 -16.75 -12.37 -1.22
CA LEU A 46 -16.80 -11.71 0.08
C LEU A 46 -18.25 -11.57 0.59
N PRO A 47 -18.56 -11.95 1.85
CA PRO A 47 -19.88 -11.78 2.45
C PRO A 47 -20.36 -10.31 2.42
N LYS A 48 -21.65 -10.10 2.13
CA LYS A 48 -22.21 -8.75 1.91
C LYS A 48 -22.33 -7.90 3.18
N ASP A 49 -22.31 -8.54 4.35
CA ASP A 49 -22.31 -7.89 5.66
C ASP A 49 -20.90 -7.42 6.11
N THR A 50 -19.86 -7.84 5.38
CA THR A 50 -18.48 -7.42 5.64
C THR A 50 -18.26 -5.98 5.20
N LEU A 51 -17.75 -5.14 6.11
CA LEU A 51 -17.34 -3.77 5.79
C LEU A 51 -16.02 -3.79 5.02
N VAL A 52 -15.97 -3.16 3.84
CA VAL A 52 -14.71 -2.95 3.11
C VAL A 52 -14.13 -1.58 3.47
N VAL A 53 -12.93 -1.56 4.04
CA VAL A 53 -12.24 -0.34 4.46
C VAL A 53 -11.12 -0.02 3.47
N LEU A 54 -11.19 1.15 2.83
CA LEU A 54 -10.14 1.63 1.92
C LEU A 54 -9.29 2.67 2.65
N VAL A 55 -8.00 2.39 2.83
CA VAL A 55 -7.05 3.26 3.53
C VAL A 55 -5.95 3.70 2.56
N ALA A 56 -5.90 5.00 2.26
CA ALA A 56 -4.90 5.57 1.36
C ALA A 56 -3.69 6.12 2.14
N GLY A 57 -2.59 6.34 1.44
CA GLY A 57 -1.35 6.84 2.03
C GLY A 57 -1.26 8.36 2.19
N LEU A 58 -0.03 8.82 2.39
CA LEU A 58 0.34 10.22 2.58
C LEU A 58 -0.17 11.10 1.42
N TYR A 59 -0.65 12.31 1.73
CA TYR A 59 -1.20 13.31 0.80
C TYR A 59 -2.50 12.96 0.10
N SER A 60 -3.05 11.75 0.31
CA SER A 60 -4.29 11.32 -0.35
C SER A 60 -5.50 12.17 -0.01
N GLU A 61 -5.52 12.88 1.13
CA GLU A 61 -6.59 13.83 1.48
C GLU A 61 -6.68 15.03 0.51
N PHE A 62 -5.59 15.31 -0.22
CA PHE A 62 -5.53 16.36 -1.25
C PHE A 62 -5.76 15.82 -2.66
N ILE A 63 -5.88 14.49 -2.82
CA ILE A 63 -6.05 13.84 -4.12
C ILE A 63 -7.53 13.63 -4.41
N LEU A 64 -8.06 14.44 -5.32
CA LEU A 64 -9.40 14.26 -5.85
C LEU A 64 -9.55 12.86 -6.46
N TYR A 65 -10.65 12.19 -6.10
CA TYR A 65 -11.02 10.86 -6.60
C TYR A 65 -10.13 9.68 -6.16
N CYS A 66 -9.23 9.86 -5.18
CA CYS A 66 -8.47 8.77 -4.57
C CYS A 66 -9.41 7.60 -4.17
N ASN A 67 -9.14 6.37 -4.62
CA ASN A 67 -9.97 5.19 -4.37
C ASN A 67 -11.42 5.24 -4.90
N ARG A 68 -11.77 6.23 -5.75
CA ARG A 68 -13.16 6.41 -6.22
C ARG A 68 -13.63 5.24 -7.08
N ALA A 69 -12.79 4.73 -7.99
CA ALA A 69 -13.15 3.65 -8.89
C ALA A 69 -13.49 2.37 -8.10
N CYS A 70 -12.59 1.95 -7.20
CA CYS A 70 -12.79 0.82 -6.30
C CYS A 70 -14.05 0.99 -5.44
N ALA A 71 -14.19 2.12 -4.75
CA ALA A 71 -15.35 2.38 -3.89
C ALA A 71 -16.67 2.35 -4.67
N ARG A 72 -16.69 2.87 -5.91
CA ARG A 72 -17.90 2.82 -6.76
C ARG A 72 -18.23 1.40 -7.19
N SER A 73 -17.25 0.61 -7.63
CA SER A 73 -17.45 -0.78 -8.06
C SER A 73 -18.00 -1.63 -6.92
N LEU A 74 -17.38 -1.56 -5.74
CA LEU A 74 -17.83 -2.33 -4.58
C LEU A 74 -19.24 -1.93 -4.12
N LYS A 75 -19.54 -0.62 -4.10
CA LYS A 75 -20.90 -0.14 -3.78
C LYS A 75 -21.94 -0.58 -4.79
N SER A 76 -21.62 -0.60 -6.09
CA SER A 76 -22.56 -1.11 -7.11
C SER A 76 -22.83 -2.62 -6.97
N GLU A 77 -21.95 -3.35 -6.29
CA GLU A 77 -22.12 -4.77 -5.95
C GLU A 77 -22.75 -4.99 -4.57
N GLY A 78 -23.22 -3.92 -3.91
CA GLY A 78 -23.94 -3.98 -2.64
C GLY A 78 -23.06 -4.06 -1.39
N TYR A 79 -21.75 -3.82 -1.49
CA TYR A 79 -20.89 -3.78 -0.31
C TYR A 79 -20.99 -2.45 0.44
N GLU A 80 -20.95 -2.52 1.77
CA GLU A 80 -20.67 -1.36 2.61
C GLU A 80 -19.19 -0.99 2.47
N VAL A 81 -18.90 0.27 2.13
CA VAL A 81 -17.51 0.73 1.90
C VAL A 81 -17.22 1.98 2.72
N LEU A 82 -16.20 1.90 3.57
CA LEU A 82 -15.63 3.00 4.31
C LEU A 82 -14.33 3.47 3.63
N ARG A 83 -14.34 4.70 3.06
CA ARG A 83 -13.09 5.38 2.70
C ARG A 83 -12.55 6.06 3.94
N MET A 84 -11.49 5.50 4.51
CA MET A 84 -10.92 5.95 5.77
C MET A 84 -10.39 7.38 5.65
N PRO A 85 -10.81 8.30 6.53
CA PRO A 85 -10.19 9.62 6.62
C PRO A 85 -8.75 9.50 7.11
N VAL A 86 -7.81 10.06 6.34
CA VAL A 86 -6.40 10.10 6.71
C VAL A 86 -5.92 11.54 6.81
N ARG A 87 -4.97 11.79 7.72
CA ARG A 87 -4.30 13.08 7.87
C ARG A 87 -2.82 12.92 7.58
N SER A 88 -2.36 13.61 6.55
CA SER A 88 -0.96 13.60 6.12
C SER A 88 -0.03 14.22 7.17
N SER A 89 -0.59 15.00 8.08
CA SER A 89 0.09 15.59 9.23
C SER A 89 0.51 14.59 10.28
N ARG A 90 -0.17 13.44 10.37
CA ARG A 90 0.03 12.48 11.46
C ARG A 90 1.08 11.45 11.09
N GLY A 91 1.97 11.18 12.04
CA GLY A 91 2.78 9.96 12.04
C GLY A 91 1.91 8.69 12.03
N VAL A 92 2.54 7.56 11.76
CA VAL A 92 1.90 6.25 11.60
C VAL A 92 1.11 5.86 12.84
N ILE A 93 1.72 5.99 14.03
CA ILE A 93 1.10 5.60 15.29
C ILE A 93 -0.13 6.46 15.59
N ALA A 94 -0.01 7.78 15.47
CA ALA A 94 -1.12 8.71 15.71
C ALA A 94 -2.27 8.55 14.70
N GLN A 95 -1.95 8.20 13.45
CA GLN A 95 -2.97 7.90 12.44
C GLN A 95 -3.62 6.53 12.69
N GLY A 96 -2.89 5.53 13.21
CA GLY A 96 -3.44 4.26 13.66
C GLY A 96 -4.50 4.41 14.76
N GLU A 97 -4.21 5.22 15.78
CA GLU A 97 -5.21 5.55 16.82
C GLU A 97 -6.47 6.23 16.25
N HIS A 98 -6.30 7.08 15.24
CA HIS A 98 -7.44 7.68 14.56
C HIS A 98 -8.28 6.64 13.80
N ILE A 99 -7.62 5.72 13.08
CA ILE A 99 -8.28 4.64 12.36
C ILE A 99 -9.08 3.78 13.35
N ALA A 100 -8.48 3.42 14.49
CA ALA A 100 -9.14 2.63 15.52
C ALA A 100 -10.40 3.34 16.05
N LYS A 101 -10.30 4.63 16.38
CA LYS A 101 -11.45 5.43 16.79
C LYS A 101 -12.56 5.48 15.74
N VAL A 102 -12.21 5.69 14.46
CA VAL A 102 -13.20 5.72 13.39
C VAL A 102 -13.88 4.36 13.25
N LEU A 103 -13.13 3.26 13.23
CA LEU A 103 -13.69 1.91 13.13
C LEU A 103 -14.58 1.56 14.33
N GLY A 104 -14.17 1.88 15.55
CA GLY A 104 -14.99 1.66 16.75
C GLY A 104 -16.34 2.38 16.72
N THR A 105 -16.44 3.52 16.02
CA THR A 105 -17.71 4.23 15.82
C THR A 105 -18.53 3.73 14.63
N ARG A 106 -17.89 3.06 13.66
CA ARG A 106 -18.51 2.66 12.38
C ARG A 106 -18.93 1.21 12.34
N LEU A 107 -18.20 0.32 13.02
CA LEU A 107 -18.50 -1.09 13.05
C LEU A 107 -19.78 -1.33 13.85
N LYS A 108 -20.72 -2.08 13.26
CA LYS A 108 -21.88 -2.61 13.98
C LYS A 108 -21.41 -3.72 14.92
N PRO A 109 -22.16 -4.04 16.00
CA PRO A 109 -21.83 -5.16 16.87
C PRO A 109 -21.61 -6.45 16.07
N ARG A 110 -20.47 -7.13 16.31
CA ARG A 110 -20.04 -8.36 15.64
C ARG A 110 -19.77 -8.23 14.13
N GLN A 111 -19.85 -7.04 13.55
CA GLN A 111 -19.56 -6.84 12.14
C GLN A 111 -18.08 -7.11 11.86
N ARG A 112 -17.84 -7.84 10.77
CA ARG A 112 -16.50 -8.14 10.25
C ARG A 112 -16.06 -7.06 9.28
N PHE A 113 -14.76 -6.86 9.12
CA PHE A 113 -14.24 -5.97 8.10
C PHE A 113 -12.98 -6.51 7.44
N VAL A 114 -12.72 -6.03 6.23
CA VAL A 114 -11.49 -6.26 5.48
C VAL A 114 -10.87 -4.93 5.11
N VAL A 115 -9.54 -4.86 5.07
CA VAL A 115 -8.84 -3.61 4.75
C VAL A 115 -8.05 -3.72 3.46
N LEU A 116 -8.21 -2.71 2.61
CA LEU A 116 -7.41 -2.47 1.42
C LEU A 116 -6.59 -1.20 1.67
N ALA A 117 -5.31 -1.38 1.96
CA ALA A 117 -4.43 -0.31 2.36
C ALA A 117 -3.35 -0.04 1.30
N HIS A 118 -3.05 1.23 1.06
CA HIS A 118 -2.05 1.65 0.08
C HIS A 118 -0.98 2.53 0.72
N SER A 119 0.28 2.30 0.36
CA SER A 119 1.42 3.12 0.78
C SER A 119 1.47 3.30 2.30
N LYS A 120 1.65 4.52 2.83
CA LYS A 120 1.63 4.81 4.28
C LYS A 120 0.36 4.29 4.98
N GLY A 121 -0.78 4.23 4.28
CA GLY A 121 -2.03 3.70 4.82
C GLY A 121 -1.92 2.23 5.27
N SER A 122 -1.00 1.47 4.66
CA SER A 122 -0.62 0.12 5.09
C SER A 122 -0.05 0.14 6.51
N LEU A 123 0.94 1.00 6.76
CA LEU A 123 1.55 1.13 8.10
C LEU A 123 0.56 1.70 9.12
N ASP A 124 -0.23 2.70 8.74
CA ASP A 124 -1.26 3.29 9.59
C ASP A 124 -2.28 2.25 10.06
N THR A 125 -2.69 1.36 9.16
CA THR A 125 -3.63 0.28 9.51
C THR A 125 -2.98 -0.77 10.38
N LEU A 126 -1.74 -1.18 10.08
CA LEU A 126 -0.99 -2.10 10.94
C LEU A 126 -0.84 -1.55 12.36
N ALA A 127 -0.64 -0.24 12.52
CA ALA A 127 -0.58 0.39 13.83
C ALA A 127 -1.91 0.26 14.58
N ALA A 128 -3.03 0.54 13.91
CA ALA A 128 -4.36 0.35 14.50
C ALA A 128 -4.59 -1.10 14.96
N LEU A 129 -4.29 -2.09 14.11
CA LEU A 129 -4.53 -3.50 14.43
C LEU A 129 -3.57 -4.07 15.47
N SER A 130 -2.34 -3.54 15.55
CA SER A 130 -1.36 -4.00 16.54
C SER A 130 -1.64 -3.46 17.95
N GLN A 131 -2.38 -2.35 18.06
CA GLN A 131 -2.68 -1.69 19.33
C GLN A 131 -4.08 -2.04 19.87
N HIS A 132 -4.98 -2.52 19.02
CA HIS A 132 -6.39 -2.75 19.35
C HIS A 132 -6.80 -4.19 19.01
N HIS A 133 -6.73 -5.08 20.01
CA HIS A 133 -6.99 -6.52 19.84
C HIS A 133 -8.42 -6.84 19.37
N ASP A 134 -9.41 -6.06 19.79
CA ASP A 134 -10.80 -6.19 19.34
C ASP A 134 -10.95 -5.91 17.84
N LEU A 135 -10.21 -4.93 17.31
CA LEU A 135 -10.16 -4.64 15.88
C LEU A 135 -9.41 -5.72 15.11
N LEU A 136 -8.29 -6.21 15.64
CA LEU A 136 -7.58 -7.37 15.08
C LEU A 136 -8.50 -8.58 14.99
N ASP A 137 -9.24 -8.86 16.04
CA ASP A 137 -10.19 -9.98 16.10
C ASP A 137 -11.34 -9.80 15.12
N ALA A 138 -11.81 -8.56 14.90
CA ALA A 138 -12.87 -8.19 13.94
C ALA A 138 -12.41 -8.15 12.47
N CYS A 139 -11.10 -8.05 12.22
CA CYS A 139 -10.51 -8.01 10.88
C CYS A 139 -10.45 -9.42 10.26
N ASP A 140 -10.97 -9.58 9.05
CA ASP A 140 -10.94 -10.83 8.27
C ASP A 140 -9.71 -10.94 7.37
N GLY A 141 -9.07 -9.81 7.10
CA GLY A 141 -7.84 -9.76 6.34
C GLY A 141 -7.46 -8.35 5.91
N ILE A 142 -6.19 -8.16 5.59
CA ILE A 142 -5.64 -6.91 5.09
C ILE A 142 -4.76 -7.14 3.86
N ALA A 143 -4.97 -6.33 2.82
CA ALA A 143 -4.09 -6.24 1.67
C ALA A 143 -3.28 -4.94 1.75
N LEU A 144 -1.96 -5.06 1.85
CA LEU A 144 -1.01 -3.95 1.91
C LEU A 144 -0.40 -3.72 0.52
N VAL A 145 -0.80 -2.67 -0.19
CA VAL A 145 -0.30 -2.39 -1.53
C VAL A 145 0.82 -1.37 -1.47
N GLN A 146 2.01 -1.76 -1.95
CA GLN A 146 3.22 -0.94 -1.93
C GLN A 146 3.51 -0.36 -0.53
N PRO A 147 3.53 -1.20 0.54
CA PRO A 147 3.78 -0.70 1.89
C PRO A 147 5.21 -0.17 2.01
N PRO A 148 5.43 1.02 2.60
CA PRO A 148 6.76 1.61 2.70
C PRO A 148 7.57 1.02 3.86
N VAL A 149 7.94 -0.26 3.74
CA VAL A 149 8.71 -1.01 4.75
C VAL A 149 10.07 -0.36 4.96
N GLY A 150 10.76 -0.05 3.87
CA GLY A 150 11.99 0.74 3.87
C GLY A 150 11.75 2.24 3.67
N PRO A 151 12.77 3.07 3.87
CA PRO A 151 12.66 4.52 3.71
C PRO A 151 12.55 4.92 2.23
N SER A 152 11.80 5.98 1.93
CA SER A 152 11.81 6.60 0.61
C SER A 152 13.07 7.45 0.44
N PRO A 153 13.93 7.18 -0.55
CA PRO A 153 15.07 8.05 -0.87
C PRO A 153 14.62 9.46 -1.22
N ILE A 154 13.48 9.58 -1.91
CA ILE A 154 12.90 10.86 -2.30
C ILE A 154 12.58 11.72 -1.08
N ILE A 155 11.98 11.11 -0.05
CA ILE A 155 11.63 11.82 1.17
C ILE A 155 12.88 12.12 1.99
N ASN A 156 13.86 11.22 2.02
CA ASN A 156 15.15 11.48 2.66
C ASN A 156 15.81 12.73 2.08
N ASP A 157 15.86 12.83 0.75
CA ASP A 157 16.42 14.02 0.11
C ASP A 157 15.60 15.28 0.41
N LEU A 158 14.26 15.20 0.39
CA LEU A 158 13.38 16.34 0.72
C LEU A 158 13.55 16.79 2.18
N LEU A 159 13.92 15.87 3.09
CA LEU A 159 14.20 16.18 4.50
C LEU A 159 15.68 16.52 4.76
N GLY A 160 16.52 16.59 3.72
CA GLY A 160 17.96 16.84 3.86
C GLY A 160 18.70 15.73 4.63
N CYS A 161 18.20 14.50 4.57
CA CYS A 161 18.78 13.32 5.25
C CYS A 161 19.75 12.54 4.35
N SER A 162 19.84 12.88 3.06
CA SER A 162 20.71 12.23 2.09
C SER A 162 22.10 12.87 2.06
N ALA A 163 23.15 12.06 2.13
CA ALA A 163 24.55 12.52 2.06
C ALA A 163 25.02 12.90 0.65
N ARG A 164 24.20 12.69 -0.39
CA ARG A 164 24.53 13.02 -1.78
C ARG A 164 23.96 14.38 -2.15
N GLU A 165 24.79 15.23 -2.74
CA GLU A 165 24.38 16.48 -3.36
C GLU A 165 23.20 16.18 -4.30
N ALA A 166 22.02 16.70 -3.97
CA ALA A 166 20.85 16.60 -4.81
C ALA A 166 21.24 17.16 -6.19
N GLY A 167 21.10 16.34 -7.24
CA GLY A 167 21.31 16.78 -8.62
C GLY A 167 20.49 18.04 -8.95
N PRO A 168 20.76 18.70 -10.09
CA PRO A 168 20.29 20.06 -10.38
C PRO A 168 18.80 20.22 -10.05
N GLY A 169 18.54 21.09 -9.07
CA GLY A 169 17.29 21.15 -8.32
C GLY A 169 16.06 21.25 -9.20
N TYR A 170 15.10 20.36 -8.98
CA TYR A 170 13.76 20.53 -9.51
C TYR A 170 13.19 21.83 -8.92
N ARG A 171 12.73 22.75 -9.77
CA ARG A 171 12.27 24.10 -9.35
C ARG A 171 11.12 24.09 -8.32
N MET A 172 10.50 22.94 -8.06
CA MET A 172 9.48 22.74 -7.02
C MET A 172 10.02 22.20 -5.70
N ASP A 173 11.29 21.79 -5.62
CA ASP A 173 11.86 21.15 -4.43
C ASP A 173 11.99 22.14 -3.28
N ALA A 174 12.35 23.41 -3.50
CA ALA A 174 12.38 24.40 -2.42
C ALA A 174 10.97 24.64 -1.81
N PHE A 175 9.92 24.63 -2.64
CA PHE A 175 8.54 24.78 -2.18
C PHE A 175 8.04 23.51 -1.46
N ARG A 176 8.38 22.32 -1.98
CA ARG A 176 8.06 21.04 -1.34
C ARG A 176 8.83 20.84 -0.04
N GLN A 177 10.11 21.22 0.01
CA GLN A 177 10.93 21.25 1.22
C GLN A 177 10.33 22.21 2.25
N ALA A 178 9.91 23.42 1.85
CA ALA A 178 9.25 24.36 2.75
C ALA A 178 7.91 23.81 3.29
N LEU A 179 7.12 23.12 2.47
CA LEU A 179 5.88 22.46 2.90
C LEU A 179 6.11 21.25 3.82
N VAL A 180 7.11 20.42 3.51
CA VAL A 180 7.48 19.24 4.31
C VAL A 180 8.12 19.63 5.64
N ASN A 181 8.91 20.71 5.67
CA ASN A 181 9.52 21.27 6.89
C ASN A 181 8.55 22.16 7.68
N SER A 182 7.37 22.46 7.13
CA SER A 182 6.32 23.08 7.93
C SER A 182 5.75 22.05 8.91
N ALA A 183 5.59 22.47 10.18
CA ALA A 183 5.05 21.65 11.27
C ALA A 183 3.82 20.78 10.92
N PRO A 184 2.86 21.20 10.04
CA PRO A 184 1.69 20.38 9.78
C PRO A 184 1.89 19.16 8.87
N LEU A 185 3.04 18.90 8.24
CA LEU A 185 3.22 17.67 7.42
C LEU A 185 4.44 16.83 7.83
N ALA A 186 5.18 17.31 8.83
CA ALA A 186 6.49 16.80 9.19
C ALA A 186 6.42 15.34 9.68
N GLU A 187 5.49 14.98 10.57
CA GLU A 187 5.47 13.63 11.16
C GLU A 187 5.08 12.54 10.15
N GLY A 188 4.01 12.75 9.38
CA GLY A 188 3.57 11.77 8.40
C GLY A 188 4.59 11.56 7.27
N THR A 189 5.31 12.62 6.90
CA THR A 189 6.42 12.55 5.93
C THR A 189 7.65 11.89 6.56
N ARG A 190 7.96 12.20 7.82
CA ARG A 190 9.07 11.60 8.56
C ARG A 190 8.95 10.07 8.65
N ASP A 191 7.75 9.54 8.87
CA ASP A 191 7.57 8.10 9.09
C ASP A 191 7.73 7.22 7.84
N ILE A 192 7.80 7.82 6.66
CA ILE A 192 8.20 7.13 5.42
C ILE A 192 9.66 7.43 5.02
N SER A 193 10.43 8.11 5.88
CA SER A 193 11.84 8.43 5.69
C SER A 193 12.75 7.53 6.55
N SER A 194 14.06 7.76 6.50
CA SER A 194 15.05 7.16 7.40
C SER A 194 14.97 7.70 8.84
N ARG A 195 14.27 8.82 9.06
CA ARG A 195 14.03 9.41 10.39
C ARG A 195 12.73 8.94 11.04
N ARG A 196 12.10 7.89 10.50
CA ARG A 196 10.82 7.37 10.98
C ARG A 196 10.79 7.11 12.49
N ASP A 197 9.62 7.20 13.08
CA ASP A 197 9.41 6.79 14.47
C ASP A 197 9.89 5.33 14.66
N PRO A 198 10.79 5.05 15.63
CA PRO A 198 11.32 3.70 15.86
C PRO A 198 10.23 2.68 16.19
N ARG A 199 9.09 3.10 16.75
CA ARG A 199 7.94 2.23 17.01
C ARG A 199 7.35 1.61 15.73
N VAL A 200 7.55 2.25 14.58
CA VAL A 200 7.12 1.68 13.28
C VAL A 200 7.95 0.44 12.94
N ALA A 201 9.27 0.47 13.19
CA ALA A 201 10.13 -0.67 12.95
C ALA A 201 9.82 -1.81 13.92
N GLU A 202 9.61 -1.50 15.20
CA GLU A 202 9.20 -2.45 16.24
C GLU A 202 7.86 -3.14 15.89
N MET A 203 6.86 -2.36 15.47
CA MET A 203 5.58 -2.88 15.01
C MET A 203 5.75 -3.83 13.82
N LEU A 204 6.54 -3.45 12.82
CA LEU A 204 6.77 -4.27 11.63
C LEU A 204 7.51 -5.58 11.95
N SER A 205 8.38 -5.61 12.97
CA SER A 205 9.04 -6.83 13.41
C SER A 205 8.19 -7.70 14.35
N ALA A 206 7.11 -7.16 14.90
CA ALA A 206 6.24 -7.82 15.87
C ALA A 206 4.78 -7.95 15.40
N LEU A 207 4.55 -8.09 14.09
CA LEU A 207 3.20 -8.27 13.56
C LEU A 207 2.52 -9.52 14.17
N PRO A 208 1.25 -9.43 14.60
CA PRO A 208 0.56 -10.56 15.21
C PRO A 208 0.49 -11.77 14.27
N ALA A 209 0.83 -12.96 14.78
CA ALA A 209 0.75 -14.20 13.98
C ALA A 209 -0.69 -14.54 13.53
N SER A 210 -1.71 -14.02 14.24
CA SER A 210 -3.12 -14.14 13.87
C SER A 210 -3.57 -13.17 12.77
N LEU A 211 -2.72 -12.21 12.39
CA LEU A 211 -3.05 -11.23 11.35
C LEU A 211 -3.04 -11.92 9.98
N HIS A 212 -4.23 -12.08 9.40
CA HIS A 212 -4.36 -12.53 8.02
C HIS A 212 -4.00 -11.38 7.07
N CYS A 213 -2.84 -11.47 6.43
CA CYS A 213 -2.25 -10.37 5.67
C CYS A 213 -1.68 -10.88 4.33
N LEU A 214 -1.78 -10.06 3.30
CA LEU A 214 -0.93 -10.13 2.11
C LEU A 214 -0.37 -8.76 1.81
N HIS A 215 0.76 -8.70 1.10
CA HIS A 215 1.27 -7.44 0.54
C HIS A 215 1.57 -7.53 -0.94
N VAL A 216 1.51 -6.39 -1.62
CA VAL A 216 1.81 -6.26 -3.05
C VAL A 216 3.08 -5.45 -3.22
N VAL A 217 4.05 -6.04 -3.92
CA VAL A 217 5.26 -5.38 -4.38
C VAL A 217 5.14 -5.17 -5.89
N SER A 218 5.54 -4.00 -6.37
CA SER A 218 5.56 -3.72 -7.78
C SER A 218 6.75 -2.88 -8.21
N TRP A 219 6.91 -2.77 -9.52
CA TRP A 219 7.88 -1.90 -10.16
C TRP A 219 7.26 -1.31 -11.42
N SER A 220 7.87 -0.26 -11.95
CA SER A 220 7.49 0.35 -13.22
C SER A 220 8.72 0.93 -13.91
N ALA A 221 8.91 0.64 -15.19
CA ALA A 221 10.02 1.19 -15.98
C ALA A 221 9.83 2.68 -16.33
N VAL A 222 8.57 3.11 -16.47
CA VAL A 222 8.19 4.46 -16.90
C VAL A 222 6.96 4.91 -16.15
N ARG A 223 6.86 6.21 -15.86
CA ARG A 223 5.67 6.80 -15.23
C ARG A 223 4.37 6.36 -15.93
N ARG A 224 3.43 5.79 -15.16
CA ARG A 224 2.14 5.28 -15.66
C ARG A 224 0.94 6.11 -15.20
N SER A 225 1.10 6.91 -14.15
CA SER A 225 0.07 7.75 -13.53
C SER A 225 0.48 9.22 -13.49
N ARG A 226 -0.52 10.10 -13.39
CA ARG A 226 -0.29 11.55 -13.33
C ARG A 226 0.33 12.02 -12.00
N PHE A 227 0.40 11.17 -10.98
CA PHE A 227 0.89 11.57 -9.65
C PHE A 227 2.27 11.03 -9.30
N ASP A 228 2.82 10.14 -10.12
CA ASP A 228 4.22 9.75 -10.01
C ASP A 228 5.13 10.84 -10.60
N THR A 229 5.99 11.40 -9.75
CA THR A 229 6.91 12.49 -10.14
C THR A 229 8.38 12.18 -9.90
N HIS A 230 8.73 10.93 -9.54
CA HIS A 230 10.08 10.64 -9.04
C HIS A 230 10.85 9.56 -9.81
N HIS A 231 10.30 8.94 -10.86
CA HIS A 231 11.05 7.98 -11.70
C HIS A 231 12.41 8.53 -12.17
N GLN A 232 12.45 9.73 -12.74
CA GLN A 232 13.70 10.35 -13.20
C GLN A 232 14.71 10.52 -12.06
N ARG A 233 14.22 10.87 -10.87
CA ARG A 233 15.05 11.08 -9.68
C ARG A 233 15.57 9.78 -9.08
N LEU A 234 14.72 8.76 -8.95
CA LEU A 234 15.13 7.44 -8.47
C LEU A 234 16.15 6.80 -9.43
N ASN A 235 15.91 6.87 -10.74
CA ASN A 235 16.87 6.43 -11.76
C ASN A 235 18.21 7.16 -11.68
N ALA A 236 18.22 8.44 -11.29
CA ALA A 236 19.46 9.19 -11.09
C ALA A 236 20.17 8.82 -9.77
N LEU A 237 19.42 8.58 -8.69
CA LEU A 237 19.97 8.25 -7.37
C LEU A 237 20.58 6.84 -7.33
N ARG A 238 19.90 5.86 -7.93
CA ARG A 238 20.33 4.47 -7.98
C ARG A 238 19.96 3.87 -9.35
N PRO A 239 20.74 4.16 -10.40
CA PRO A 239 20.52 3.62 -11.74
C PRO A 239 20.40 2.10 -11.73
N GLY A 240 19.59 1.54 -12.62
CA GLY A 240 19.47 0.08 -12.77
C GLY A 240 18.73 -0.62 -11.63
N HIS A 241 18.07 0.10 -10.71
CA HIS A 241 17.33 -0.49 -9.59
C HIS A 241 15.83 -0.26 -9.70
N ALA A 242 15.07 -1.36 -9.62
CA ALA A 242 13.63 -1.36 -9.82
C ALA A 242 12.93 -0.59 -8.71
N HIS A 243 11.92 0.18 -9.11
CA HIS A 243 11.11 1.01 -8.22
C HIS A 243 9.71 1.18 -8.78
N ASP A 244 8.77 1.56 -7.92
CA ASP A 244 7.40 1.91 -8.31
C ASP A 244 7.22 3.41 -8.61
N GLY A 245 8.30 4.19 -8.58
CA GLY A 245 8.26 5.65 -8.72
C GLY A 245 8.23 6.42 -7.41
N GLN A 246 8.25 5.74 -6.26
CA GLN A 246 8.43 6.36 -4.94
C GLN A 246 9.41 5.59 -4.05
N PHE A 247 9.39 4.27 -4.12
CA PHE A 247 10.21 3.36 -3.34
C PHE A 247 10.92 2.37 -4.25
N TYR A 248 12.14 1.98 -3.89
CA TYR A 248 12.76 0.83 -4.54
C TYR A 248 12.04 -0.45 -4.13
N MET A 249 12.03 -1.43 -5.03
CA MET A 249 11.26 -2.65 -4.88
C MET A 249 11.59 -3.43 -3.60
N GLN A 250 12.86 -3.46 -3.18
CA GLN A 250 13.23 -4.14 -1.92
C GLN A 250 12.66 -3.47 -0.67
N ASP A 251 12.36 -2.17 -0.74
CA ASP A 251 11.82 -1.38 0.37
C ASP A 251 10.30 -1.52 0.50
N LEU A 252 9.68 -2.35 -0.35
CA LEU A 252 8.24 -2.65 -0.34
C LEU A 252 7.91 -4.04 0.24
N SER A 253 8.92 -4.88 0.47
CA SER A 253 8.74 -6.29 0.85
C SER A 253 8.65 -6.49 2.36
N LEU A 254 7.64 -7.22 2.82
CA LEU A 254 7.50 -7.68 4.22
C LEU A 254 7.92 -9.15 4.35
N PRO A 255 9.03 -9.47 5.06
CA PRO A 255 9.44 -10.84 5.28
C PRO A 255 8.39 -11.65 6.05
N GLY A 256 8.18 -12.91 5.65
CA GLY A 256 7.28 -13.84 6.33
C GLY A 256 5.78 -13.61 6.08
N ILE A 257 5.41 -12.58 5.31
CA ILE A 257 4.04 -12.29 4.92
C ILE A 257 3.82 -12.72 3.46
N PRO A 258 2.66 -13.30 3.10
CA PRO A 258 2.32 -13.59 1.71
C PRO A 258 2.42 -12.36 0.80
N GLN A 259 3.03 -12.54 -0.37
CA GLN A 259 3.35 -11.47 -1.30
C GLN A 259 2.77 -11.73 -2.69
N VAL A 260 2.28 -10.67 -3.33
CA VAL A 260 1.93 -10.63 -4.75
C VAL A 260 2.92 -9.70 -5.46
N CYS A 261 3.51 -10.18 -6.55
CA CYS A 261 4.52 -9.45 -7.32
C CYS A 261 3.93 -8.98 -8.66
N LEU A 262 3.82 -7.67 -8.90
CA LEU A 262 3.17 -7.12 -10.10
C LEU A 262 4.09 -6.22 -10.95
N PRO A 263 4.13 -6.42 -12.29
CA PRO A 263 4.95 -5.61 -13.20
C PRO A 263 4.24 -4.32 -13.58
N ASP A 264 5.05 -3.37 -14.06
CA ASP A 264 4.59 -2.14 -14.72
C ASP A 264 3.46 -1.39 -13.99
N LEU A 265 3.51 -1.46 -12.66
CA LEU A 265 2.56 -0.84 -11.76
C LEU A 265 3.29 0.20 -10.91
N ASP A 266 3.03 1.47 -11.20
CA ASP A 266 3.58 2.59 -10.44
C ASP A 266 2.87 2.82 -9.11
N HIS A 267 3.43 3.70 -8.28
CA HIS A 267 2.95 3.94 -6.92
C HIS A 267 1.55 4.58 -6.87
N GLY A 268 1.15 5.31 -7.91
CA GLY A 268 -0.13 6.05 -7.93
C GLY A 268 -1.29 5.25 -8.52
N GLN A 269 -1.01 4.32 -9.43
CA GLN A 269 -2.01 3.55 -10.16
C GLN A 269 -3.03 2.83 -9.27
N PRO A 270 -2.67 2.18 -8.14
CA PRO A 270 -3.66 1.51 -7.28
C PRO A 270 -4.81 2.42 -6.84
N ILE A 271 -4.53 3.70 -6.57
CA ILE A 271 -5.53 4.63 -6.04
C ILE A 271 -6.15 5.56 -7.09
N LEU A 272 -5.54 5.67 -8.27
CA LEU A 272 -5.90 6.65 -9.32
C LEU A 272 -6.25 6.05 -10.68
N GLY A 273 -5.77 4.84 -10.98
CA GLY A 273 -5.76 4.30 -12.34
C GLY A 273 -4.73 4.98 -13.24
N GLY A 274 -4.90 4.80 -14.56
CA GLY A 274 -4.03 5.39 -15.58
C GLY A 274 -3.32 4.33 -16.42
N ALA A 275 -2.92 4.71 -17.64
CA ALA A 275 -2.20 3.85 -18.59
C ALA A 275 -2.82 2.45 -18.80
N GLY A 276 -4.15 2.37 -18.87
CA GLY A 276 -4.86 1.09 -19.07
C GLY A 276 -4.99 0.21 -17.82
N PHE A 277 -4.55 0.67 -16.65
CA PHE A 277 -4.76 -0.03 -15.37
C PHE A 277 -6.18 0.14 -14.84
N ASP A 278 -6.78 -0.98 -14.42
CA ASP A 278 -8.09 -1.03 -13.79
C ASP A 278 -7.95 -1.18 -12.26
N PRO A 279 -8.01 -0.07 -11.49
CA PRO A 279 -7.91 -0.12 -10.04
C PRO A 279 -9.08 -0.86 -9.40
N ALA A 280 -10.27 -0.86 -10.00
CA ALA A 280 -11.43 -1.55 -9.41
C ALA A 280 -11.24 -3.06 -9.48
N ARG A 281 -10.84 -3.60 -10.64
CA ARG A 281 -10.51 -5.02 -10.78
C ARG A 281 -9.35 -5.42 -9.88
N PHE A 282 -8.30 -4.62 -9.83
CA PHE A 282 -7.13 -4.86 -8.97
C PHE A 282 -7.51 -5.07 -7.50
N TRP A 283 -8.23 -4.12 -6.92
CA TRP A 283 -8.63 -4.20 -5.52
C TRP A 283 -9.61 -5.35 -5.25
N ARG A 284 -10.52 -5.65 -6.19
CA ARG A 284 -11.44 -6.78 -6.09
C ARG A 284 -10.71 -8.12 -6.13
N THR A 285 -9.69 -8.26 -6.97
CA THR A 285 -8.84 -9.45 -7.01
C THR A 285 -8.14 -9.66 -5.67
N LEU A 286 -7.61 -8.61 -5.03
CA LEU A 286 -7.00 -8.74 -3.70
C LEU A 286 -8.01 -9.14 -2.62
N LEU A 287 -9.23 -8.58 -2.66
CA LEU A 287 -10.31 -9.00 -1.75
C LEU A 287 -10.67 -10.46 -1.92
N GLU A 288 -10.74 -10.94 -3.16
CA GLU A 288 -11.05 -12.34 -3.44
C GLU A 288 -9.95 -13.26 -2.92
N ILE A 289 -8.67 -12.91 -3.11
CA ILE A 289 -7.56 -13.67 -2.51
C ILE A 289 -7.72 -13.74 -1.00
N LEU A 290 -7.90 -12.59 -0.33
CA LEU A 290 -8.12 -12.55 1.13
C LEU A 290 -9.33 -13.38 1.57
N HIS A 291 -10.38 -13.44 0.75
CA HIS A 291 -11.53 -14.28 1.07
C HIS A 291 -11.20 -15.77 0.95
N GLN A 292 -10.54 -16.18 -0.14
CA GLN A 292 -10.21 -17.58 -0.42
C GLN A 292 -9.14 -18.15 0.52
N THR A 293 -8.17 -17.34 0.93
CA THR A 293 -7.06 -17.77 1.78
C THR A 293 -7.33 -17.60 3.27
N ARG A 294 -8.51 -17.09 3.64
CA ARG A 294 -8.87 -16.87 5.03
C ARG A 294 -8.72 -18.17 5.82
N PRO A 295 -7.95 -18.17 6.93
CA PRO A 295 -7.86 -19.33 7.80
C PRO A 295 -9.25 -19.74 8.28
N VAL A 296 -9.57 -21.03 8.18
CA VAL A 296 -10.78 -21.57 8.81
C VAL A 296 -10.63 -21.34 10.31
N ARG A 297 -11.45 -20.45 10.88
CA ARG A 297 -11.49 -20.30 12.33
C ARG A 297 -12.08 -21.59 12.89
N ALA A 298 -11.34 -22.24 13.77
CA ALA A 298 -11.94 -23.23 14.65
C ALA A 298 -12.95 -22.46 15.50
N ASP A 299 -14.22 -22.48 15.11
CA ASP A 299 -15.28 -21.92 15.94
C ASP A 299 -15.18 -22.60 17.30
N HIS A 300 -14.82 -21.83 18.32
CA HIS A 300 -15.12 -22.21 19.69
C HIS A 300 -16.64 -22.11 19.83
N THR A 301 -17.33 -23.17 19.41
CA THR A 301 -18.67 -23.49 19.89
C THR A 301 -18.61 -23.52 21.41
N ARG A 302 -19.17 -22.48 22.03
CA ARG A 302 -19.73 -22.50 23.37
C ARG A 302 -21.07 -21.78 23.33
#